data_AF-A0A5K0XIJ6-F1
#
_entry.id   AF-A0A5K0XIJ6-F1
#
_cell.length_a   1.000
_cell.length_b   1.000
_cell.length_c   1.000
_cell.angle_alpha   90.00
_cell.angle_beta   90.00
_cell.angle_gamma   90.00
#
_symmetry.space_group_name_H-M   'P 1'
#
loop_
_entity.id
_entity.type
_entity.pdbx_description
1 polymer ?
#
loop_
_entity_poly.entity_id
_entity_poly.type
_entity_poly.pdbx_seq_one_letter_code
_entity_poly.pdbx_strand_id
1 'polypeptide(L)'
;MASQYNLRGVKGKEPARLEETSLAHDQGNLEETVKQLVADVATHEEALGFAAETFEGFKEEMKLMREQMTESVAMNRSLSYLVKTLQDEVAGLQASNQRLLRTNSASSSQEMTSRIDVQRPVKYSGSRDARAIDNFLFQVDYYLDLQNVVEEDLKIKTATLLLKGDVVAWWRRKMLDIENGDCTIHTFDNFRKQLKGYFMPVNAERHVYRLVANLK
;
A
#
# COMPACT_ATOMS: atom_id res chain seq x y z
N MET A 1 40.73 -28.99 119.84
CA MET A 1 39.64 -28.49 118.97
C MET A 1 39.08 -27.22 119.59
N ALA A 2 38.73 -26.21 118.79
CA ALA A 2 38.39 -24.88 119.28
C ALA A 2 36.93 -24.76 119.74
N SER A 3 36.67 -23.88 120.71
CA SER A 3 35.35 -23.34 121.00
C SER A 3 35.46 -22.03 121.81
N GLN A 4 34.40 -21.22 121.74
CA GLN A 4 34.00 -20.13 122.66
C GLN A 4 34.32 -18.65 122.31
N TYR A 5 33.28 -18.02 121.73
CA TYR A 5 32.55 -16.84 122.25
C TYR A 5 33.06 -15.38 122.12
N ASN A 6 32.21 -14.61 121.39
CA ASN A 6 31.54 -13.36 121.78
C ASN A 6 32.22 -11.98 121.76
N LEU A 7 31.75 -11.17 120.78
CA LEU A 7 31.07 -9.86 120.93
C LEU A 7 31.74 -8.64 121.60
N ARG A 8 31.57 -7.52 120.86
CA ARG A 8 31.31 -6.12 121.30
C ARG A 8 32.51 -5.15 121.39
N GLY A 9 32.53 -4.17 120.47
CA GLY A 9 33.34 -2.94 120.52
C GLY A 9 32.65 -1.77 119.80
N VAL A 10 32.43 -0.65 120.50
CA VAL A 10 31.42 0.41 120.21
C VAL A 10 32.06 1.77 120.58
N LYS A 11 31.94 2.88 119.83
CA LYS A 11 31.27 3.22 118.55
C LYS A 11 31.91 4.52 118.01
N GLY A 12 32.02 4.72 116.69
CA GLY A 12 32.46 6.03 116.15
C GLY A 12 32.55 6.12 114.61
N LYS A 13 31.44 6.50 113.95
CA LYS A 13 31.48 7.10 112.61
C LYS A 13 30.59 8.33 112.56
N GLU A 14 31.13 9.36 111.93
CA GLU A 14 30.60 10.70 111.72
C GLU A 14 29.62 10.73 110.53
N PRO A 15 28.54 11.52 110.56
CA PRO A 15 27.62 11.65 109.44
C PRO A 15 28.01 12.84 108.54
N ALA A 16 28.82 12.58 107.51
CA ALA A 16 29.13 13.58 106.49
C ALA A 16 28.14 13.50 105.32
N ARG A 17 27.28 14.53 105.22
CA ARG A 17 26.54 15.05 104.04
C ARG A 17 26.16 14.09 102.91
N LEU A 18 24.85 13.97 102.68
CA LEU A 18 24.32 13.75 101.32
C LEU A 18 24.75 14.93 100.43
N GLU A 19 25.31 14.63 99.27
CA GLU A 19 25.59 15.64 98.24
C GLU A 19 24.33 15.95 97.43
N GLU A 20 24.00 17.24 97.30
CA GLU A 20 22.95 17.76 96.41
C GLU A 20 23.54 18.26 95.07
N THR A 21 24.66 17.71 94.62
CA THR A 21 25.49 18.29 93.53
C THR A 21 25.18 17.77 92.12
N SER A 22 24.34 16.74 91.94
CA SER A 22 24.08 16.12 90.63
C SER A 22 22.99 16.78 89.78
N LEU A 23 21.95 17.35 90.40
CA LEU A 23 20.67 17.58 89.71
C LEU A 23 20.74 18.60 88.55
N ALA A 24 21.54 19.66 88.69
CA ALA A 24 21.56 20.75 87.71
C ALA A 24 22.43 20.47 86.46
N HIS A 25 23.46 19.62 86.58
CA HIS A 25 24.33 19.28 85.46
C HIS A 25 23.65 18.26 84.52
N ASP A 26 23.00 17.25 85.11
CA ASP A 26 22.24 16.24 84.38
C ASP A 26 21.03 16.85 83.65
N GLN A 27 20.39 17.87 84.24
CA GLN A 27 19.25 18.56 83.65
C GLN A 27 19.63 19.40 82.41
N GLY A 28 20.81 20.04 82.39
CA GLY A 28 21.29 20.78 81.21
C GLY A 28 21.62 19.87 80.02
N ASN A 29 22.27 18.72 80.30
CA ASN A 29 22.55 17.69 79.31
C ASN A 29 21.24 17.08 78.72
N LEU A 30 20.24 16.87 79.57
CA LEU A 30 18.91 16.42 79.13
C LEU A 30 18.21 17.44 78.22
N GLU A 31 18.33 18.75 78.51
CA GLU A 31 17.73 19.79 77.66
C GLU A 31 18.41 19.91 76.29
N GLU A 32 19.73 19.75 76.23
CA GLU A 32 20.50 19.75 74.96
C GLU A 32 20.18 18.51 74.11
N THR A 33 20.15 17.32 74.70
CA THR A 33 19.79 16.08 74.00
C THR A 33 18.33 16.08 73.50
N VAL A 34 17.39 16.67 74.25
CA VAL A 34 16.01 16.86 73.77
C VAL A 34 15.95 17.83 72.58
N LYS A 35 16.71 18.93 72.60
CA LYS A 35 16.76 19.87 71.47
C LYS A 35 17.34 19.23 70.20
N GLN A 36 18.39 18.42 70.34
CA GLN A 36 18.95 17.67 69.22
C GLN A 36 17.92 16.67 68.66
N LEU A 37 17.26 15.89 69.52
CA LEU A 37 16.24 14.93 69.10
C LEU A 37 15.07 15.60 68.36
N VAL A 38 14.65 16.80 68.78
CA VAL A 38 13.60 17.57 68.08
C VAL A 38 14.07 18.01 66.68
N ALA A 39 15.32 18.43 66.52
CA ALA A 39 15.88 18.77 65.20
C ALA A 39 16.04 17.53 64.29
N ASP A 40 16.48 16.40 64.86
CA ASP A 40 16.62 15.13 64.14
C ASP A 40 15.25 14.59 63.69
N VAL A 41 14.20 14.73 64.53
CA VAL A 41 12.82 14.37 64.16
C VAL A 41 12.28 15.27 63.05
N ALA A 42 12.49 16.59 63.12
CA ALA A 42 12.02 17.52 62.09
C ALA A 42 12.69 17.24 60.72
N THR A 43 14.01 17.02 60.71
CA THR A 43 14.73 16.67 59.47
C THR A 43 14.32 15.31 58.91
N HIS A 44 14.00 14.33 59.77
CA HIS A 44 13.42 13.05 59.33
C HIS A 44 12.00 13.19 58.78
N GLU A 45 11.17 14.07 59.34
CA GLU A 45 9.81 14.33 58.86
C GLU A 45 9.82 14.96 57.45
N GLU A 46 10.69 15.96 57.23
CA GLU A 46 10.93 16.55 55.90
C GLU A 46 11.44 15.52 54.88
N ALA A 47 12.40 14.68 55.28
CA ALA A 47 12.95 13.62 54.42
C ALA A 47 11.91 12.54 54.07
N LEU A 48 11.02 12.19 55.01
CA LEU A 48 9.90 11.27 54.78
C LEU A 48 8.84 11.88 53.84
N GLY A 49 8.56 13.17 53.97
CA GLY A 49 7.68 13.91 53.04
C GLY A 49 8.21 13.86 51.61
N PHE A 50 9.48 14.24 51.41
CA PHE A 50 10.13 14.19 50.09
C PHE A 50 10.18 12.77 49.51
N ALA A 51 10.46 11.76 50.34
CA ALA A 51 10.43 10.36 49.91
C ALA A 51 9.02 9.93 49.47
N ALA A 52 7.97 10.32 50.21
CA ALA A 52 6.59 10.00 49.86
C ALA A 52 6.16 10.64 48.54
N GLU A 53 6.47 11.91 48.30
CA GLU A 53 6.21 12.60 47.02
C GLU A 53 6.94 11.91 45.86
N THR A 54 8.22 11.55 46.05
CA THR A 54 9.01 10.84 45.04
C THR A 54 8.43 9.45 44.72
N PHE A 55 7.98 8.70 45.73
CA PHE A 55 7.34 7.40 45.53
C PHE A 55 6.00 7.50 44.81
N GLU A 56 5.18 8.51 45.12
CA GLU A 56 3.90 8.72 44.44
C GLU A 56 4.11 9.11 42.96
N GLY A 57 5.11 9.95 42.66
CA GLY A 57 5.53 10.25 41.29
C GLY A 57 5.94 9.01 40.50
N PHE A 58 6.82 8.18 41.07
CA PHE A 58 7.24 6.91 40.44
C PHE A 58 6.09 5.92 40.25
N LYS A 59 5.13 5.89 41.18
CA LYS A 59 3.94 5.03 41.12
C LYS A 59 3.01 5.43 39.98
N GLU A 60 2.77 6.72 39.76
CA GLU A 60 1.96 7.20 38.63
C GLU A 60 2.71 7.05 37.29
N GLU A 61 4.02 7.24 37.22
CA GLU A 61 4.82 6.92 36.02
C GLU A 61 4.74 5.43 35.67
N MET A 62 4.89 4.55 36.67
CA MET A 62 4.69 3.10 36.54
C MET A 62 3.28 2.72 36.05
N LYS A 63 2.27 3.49 36.42
CA LYS A 63 0.89 3.29 35.99
C LYS A 63 0.70 3.73 34.53
N LEU A 64 1.19 4.92 34.17
CA LEU A 64 1.19 5.41 32.79
C LEU A 64 1.92 4.45 31.83
N MET A 65 3.08 3.93 32.23
CA MET A 65 3.85 2.96 31.45
C MET A 65 3.07 1.65 31.24
N ARG A 66 2.31 1.18 32.25
CA ARG A 66 1.42 0.02 32.10
C ARG A 66 0.26 0.30 31.14
N GLU A 67 -0.37 1.47 31.25
CA GLU A 67 -1.47 1.87 30.35
C GLU A 67 -0.99 1.95 28.89
N GLN A 68 0.14 2.61 28.63
CA GLN A 68 0.78 2.67 27.30
C GLN A 68 1.17 1.28 26.78
N MET A 69 1.67 0.38 27.63
CA MET A 69 1.96 -1.00 27.25
C MET A 69 0.67 -1.75 26.84
N THR A 70 -0.43 -1.58 27.59
CA THR A 70 -1.71 -2.21 27.24
C THR A 70 -2.29 -1.68 25.92
N GLU A 71 -2.18 -0.37 25.65
CA GLU A 71 -2.61 0.22 24.39
C GLU A 71 -1.75 -0.27 23.21
N SER A 72 -0.42 -0.31 23.38
CA SER A 72 0.50 -0.85 22.37
C SER A 72 0.21 -2.33 22.05
N VAL A 73 -0.07 -3.15 23.07
CA VAL A 73 -0.47 -4.56 22.87
C VAL A 73 -1.81 -4.67 22.14
N ALA A 74 -2.79 -3.82 22.47
CA ALA A 74 -4.08 -3.77 21.78
C ALA A 74 -3.93 -3.36 20.30
N MET A 75 -3.12 -2.34 20.02
CA MET A 75 -2.81 -1.88 18.66
C MET A 75 -2.11 -2.97 17.84
N ASN A 76 -1.09 -3.63 18.40
CA ASN A 76 -0.40 -4.74 17.75
C ASN A 76 -1.36 -5.91 17.44
N ARG A 77 -2.30 -6.20 18.34
CA ARG A 77 -3.34 -7.23 18.12
C ARG A 77 -4.29 -6.84 16.98
N SER A 78 -4.66 -5.57 16.87
CA SER A 78 -5.47 -5.05 15.76
C SER A 78 -4.74 -5.12 14.41
N LEU A 79 -3.47 -4.70 14.38
CA LEU A 79 -2.61 -4.82 13.19
C LEU A 79 -2.44 -6.28 12.76
N SER A 80 -2.24 -7.20 13.71
CA SER A 80 -2.15 -8.64 13.44
C SER A 80 -3.45 -9.19 12.81
N TYR A 81 -4.62 -8.74 13.28
CA TYR A 81 -5.91 -9.09 12.69
C TYR A 81 -6.04 -8.57 11.24
N LEU A 82 -5.71 -7.30 10.99
CA LEU A 82 -5.76 -6.71 9.65
C LEU A 82 -4.81 -7.40 8.66
N VAL A 83 -3.57 -7.70 9.09
CA VAL A 83 -2.61 -8.47 8.27
C VAL A 83 -3.17 -9.86 7.95
N LYS A 84 -3.83 -10.52 8.92
CA LYS A 84 -4.44 -11.83 8.69
C LYS A 84 -5.60 -11.76 7.71
N THR A 85 -6.49 -10.77 7.83
CA THR A 85 -7.58 -10.54 6.85
C THR A 85 -7.03 -10.30 5.44
N LEU A 86 -6.02 -9.45 5.29
CA LEU A 86 -5.39 -9.19 3.98
C LEU A 86 -4.72 -10.44 3.39
N GLN A 87 -4.09 -11.28 4.22
CA GLN A 87 -3.54 -12.57 3.78
C GLN A 87 -4.63 -13.51 3.26
N ASP A 88 -5.78 -13.56 3.94
CA ASP A 88 -6.91 -14.42 3.54
C ASP A 88 -7.60 -13.89 2.27
N GLU A 89 -7.72 -12.57 2.10
CA GLU A 89 -8.17 -11.95 0.85
C GLU A 89 -7.22 -12.23 -0.32
N VAL A 90 -5.90 -12.08 -0.12
CA VAL A 90 -4.89 -12.40 -1.14
C VAL A 90 -4.95 -13.88 -1.52
N ALA A 91 -5.10 -14.79 -0.55
CA ALA A 91 -5.28 -16.21 -0.84
C ALA A 91 -6.57 -16.49 -1.62
N GLY A 92 -7.68 -15.82 -1.28
CA GLY A 92 -8.95 -15.89 -2.01
C GLY A 92 -8.84 -15.39 -3.45
N LEU A 93 -8.18 -14.24 -3.66
CA LEU A 93 -7.91 -13.69 -4.99
C LEU A 93 -6.97 -14.59 -5.81
N GLN A 94 -5.95 -15.17 -5.20
CA GLN A 94 -5.06 -16.15 -5.84
C GLN A 94 -5.81 -17.41 -6.26
N ALA A 95 -6.69 -17.95 -5.40
CA ALA A 95 -7.53 -19.10 -5.73
C ALA A 95 -8.53 -18.78 -6.85
N SER A 96 -9.12 -17.57 -6.82
CA SER A 96 -9.99 -17.08 -7.90
C SER A 96 -9.25 -16.96 -9.24
N ASN A 97 -8.07 -16.35 -9.23
CA ASN A 97 -7.22 -16.25 -10.43
C ASN A 97 -6.75 -17.61 -10.94
N GLN A 98 -6.39 -18.56 -10.06
CA GLN A 98 -6.10 -19.93 -10.49
C GLN A 98 -7.33 -20.63 -11.09
N ARG A 99 -8.52 -20.39 -10.54
CA ARG A 99 -9.77 -20.90 -11.12
C ARG A 99 -10.04 -20.29 -12.49
N LEU A 100 -9.85 -18.98 -12.65
CA LEU A 100 -9.97 -18.27 -13.92
C LEU A 100 -8.92 -18.74 -14.95
N LEU A 101 -7.67 -18.97 -14.55
CA LEU A 101 -6.64 -19.54 -15.43
C LEU A 101 -6.96 -20.98 -15.83
N ARG A 102 -7.55 -21.79 -14.94
CA ARG A 102 -8.03 -23.14 -15.25
C ARG A 102 -9.25 -23.12 -16.15
N THR A 103 -10.23 -22.24 -15.92
CA THR A 103 -11.35 -22.08 -16.86
C THR A 103 -10.85 -21.55 -18.18
N ASN A 104 -9.92 -20.60 -18.23
CA ASN A 104 -9.36 -20.09 -19.49
C ASN A 104 -8.46 -21.11 -20.20
N SER A 105 -7.91 -22.12 -19.50
CA SER A 105 -7.14 -23.22 -20.10
C SER A 105 -8.04 -24.38 -20.55
N ALA A 106 -9.10 -24.68 -19.80
CA ALA A 106 -10.16 -25.60 -20.21
C ALA A 106 -10.97 -25.01 -21.37
N SER A 107 -11.26 -23.72 -21.34
CA SER A 107 -11.80 -22.92 -22.45
C SER A 107 -10.78 -22.72 -23.57
N SER A 108 -9.47 -22.63 -23.34
CA SER A 108 -8.50 -22.77 -24.44
C SER A 108 -8.65 -24.11 -25.19
N SER A 109 -9.26 -25.10 -24.53
CA SER A 109 -9.64 -26.40 -25.13
C SER A 109 -11.14 -26.52 -25.50
N GLN A 110 -12.03 -25.59 -25.10
CA GLN A 110 -13.49 -25.68 -25.27
C GLN A 110 -14.20 -24.39 -25.73
N GLU A 111 -13.67 -23.20 -25.45
CA GLU A 111 -13.80 -21.97 -26.27
C GLU A 111 -12.94 -22.03 -27.56
N MET A 112 -12.75 -23.24 -28.09
CA MET A 112 -13.06 -23.46 -29.51
C MET A 112 -14.58 -23.51 -29.75
N THR A 113 -15.33 -22.61 -29.10
CA THR A 113 -16.73 -22.26 -29.41
C THR A 113 -16.73 -21.53 -30.74
N SER A 114 -16.54 -22.30 -31.81
CA SER A 114 -16.44 -21.80 -33.17
C SER A 114 -15.63 -20.50 -33.26
N ARG A 115 -14.31 -20.59 -33.07
CA ARG A 115 -13.45 -19.88 -34.02
C ARG A 115 -13.78 -20.48 -35.38
N ILE A 116 -14.80 -19.92 -36.02
CA ILE A 116 -15.05 -20.04 -37.44
C ILE A 116 -13.68 -19.90 -38.07
N ASP A 117 -13.28 -20.82 -38.95
CA ASP A 117 -12.06 -20.64 -39.72
C ASP A 117 -12.31 -19.44 -40.64
N VAL A 118 -12.09 -18.23 -40.10
CA VAL A 118 -12.44 -16.97 -40.75
C VAL A 118 -11.44 -16.82 -41.86
N GLN A 119 -11.82 -17.35 -43.03
CA GLN A 119 -10.99 -17.32 -44.21
C GLN A 119 -10.48 -15.91 -44.42
N ARG A 120 -9.16 -15.78 -44.32
CA ARG A 120 -8.48 -14.49 -44.36
C ARG A 120 -8.94 -13.70 -45.60
N PRO A 121 -9.37 -12.43 -45.46
CA PRO A 121 -9.87 -11.63 -46.56
C PRO A 121 -8.96 -11.65 -47.79
N VAL A 122 -9.57 -11.58 -48.97
CA VAL A 122 -8.83 -11.57 -50.23
C VAL A 122 -7.94 -10.34 -50.28
N LYS A 123 -6.65 -10.53 -50.58
CA LYS A 123 -5.70 -9.41 -50.62
C LYS A 123 -6.01 -8.45 -51.76
N TYR A 124 -6.12 -7.16 -51.45
CA TYR A 124 -6.41 -6.12 -52.44
C TYR A 124 -5.14 -5.66 -53.16
N SER A 125 -5.16 -5.72 -54.50
CA SER A 125 -4.01 -5.45 -55.37
C SER A 125 -3.95 -4.05 -55.99
N GLY A 126 -4.94 -3.18 -55.73
CA GLY A 126 -4.95 -1.81 -56.26
C GLY A 126 -5.82 -1.60 -57.51
N SER A 127 -6.75 -2.52 -57.78
CA SER A 127 -7.75 -2.33 -58.84
C SER A 127 -8.50 -1.01 -58.64
N ARG A 128 -8.46 -0.12 -59.64
CA ARG A 128 -9.20 1.16 -59.66
C ARG A 128 -10.68 0.95 -60.01
N ASP A 129 -11.31 0.00 -59.36
CA ASP A 129 -12.73 -0.28 -59.41
C ASP A 129 -13.33 0.01 -58.03
N ALA A 130 -14.35 0.87 -58.00
CA ALA A 130 -15.10 1.20 -56.80
C ALA A 130 -15.61 -0.06 -56.08
N ARG A 131 -16.15 -1.03 -56.83
CA ARG A 131 -16.70 -2.28 -56.26
C ARG A 131 -15.61 -3.14 -55.64
N ALA A 132 -14.45 -3.26 -56.26
CA ALA A 132 -13.31 -3.97 -55.69
C ALA A 132 -12.80 -3.34 -54.37
N ILE A 133 -12.79 -2.01 -54.27
CA ILE A 133 -12.39 -1.28 -53.06
C ILE A 133 -13.41 -1.45 -51.93
N ASP A 134 -14.70 -1.27 -52.24
CA ASP A 134 -15.78 -1.44 -51.25
C ASP A 134 -15.90 -2.88 -50.75
N ASN A 135 -15.79 -3.87 -51.65
CA ASN A 135 -15.78 -5.28 -51.27
C ASN A 135 -14.57 -5.64 -50.37
N PHE A 136 -13.39 -5.08 -50.64
CA PHE A 136 -12.21 -5.28 -49.80
C PHE A 136 -12.43 -4.70 -48.39
N LEU A 137 -12.87 -3.44 -48.30
CA LEU A 137 -13.11 -2.78 -47.02
C LEU A 137 -14.19 -3.49 -46.20
N PHE A 138 -15.28 -3.94 -46.85
CA PHE A 138 -16.32 -4.73 -46.20
C PHE A 138 -15.80 -6.08 -45.65
N GLN A 139 -14.97 -6.81 -46.41
CA GLN A 139 -14.35 -8.05 -45.92
C GLN A 139 -13.39 -7.80 -44.76
N VAL A 140 -12.65 -6.69 -44.77
CA VAL A 140 -11.76 -6.30 -43.67
C VAL A 140 -12.55 -5.94 -42.42
N ASP A 141 -13.62 -5.15 -42.53
CA ASP A 141 -14.50 -4.80 -41.41
C ASP A 141 -15.10 -6.06 -40.78
N TYR A 142 -15.73 -6.92 -41.58
CA TYR A 142 -16.33 -8.16 -41.11
C TYR A 142 -15.31 -9.11 -40.46
N TYR A 143 -14.07 -9.15 -40.97
CA TYR A 143 -12.98 -9.91 -40.35
C TYR A 143 -12.54 -9.33 -39.00
N LEU A 144 -12.44 -8.00 -38.89
CA LEU A 144 -12.08 -7.32 -37.64
C LEU A 144 -13.16 -7.50 -36.57
N ASP A 145 -14.44 -7.42 -36.96
CA ASP A 145 -15.59 -7.65 -36.08
C ASP A 145 -15.62 -9.11 -35.58
N LEU A 146 -15.43 -10.10 -36.47
CA LEU A 146 -15.35 -11.51 -36.09
C LEU A 146 -14.15 -11.85 -35.19
N GLN A 147 -13.07 -11.09 -35.29
CA GLN A 147 -11.89 -11.22 -34.42
C GLN A 147 -11.96 -10.31 -33.17
N ASN A 148 -13.06 -9.55 -33.00
CA ASN A 148 -13.28 -8.58 -31.92
C ASN A 148 -12.14 -7.55 -31.76
N VAL A 149 -11.60 -7.05 -32.87
CA VAL A 149 -10.47 -6.10 -32.88
C VAL A 149 -10.99 -4.68 -32.67
N VAL A 150 -10.85 -4.16 -31.44
CA VAL A 150 -11.33 -2.83 -31.06
C VAL A 150 -10.31 -1.71 -31.34
N GLU A 151 -9.01 -1.98 -31.19
CA GLU A 151 -7.93 -0.99 -31.27
C GLU A 151 -7.67 -0.49 -32.69
N GLU A 152 -7.74 0.84 -32.90
CA GLU A 152 -7.65 1.48 -34.22
C GLU A 152 -6.32 1.22 -34.95
N ASP A 153 -5.19 1.28 -34.24
CA ASP A 153 -3.87 0.95 -34.79
C ASP A 153 -3.80 -0.51 -35.27
N LEU A 154 -4.37 -1.44 -34.49
CA LEU A 154 -4.42 -2.86 -34.85
C LEU A 154 -5.35 -3.12 -36.05
N LYS A 155 -6.46 -2.37 -36.19
CA LYS A 155 -7.32 -2.39 -37.40
C LYS A 155 -6.54 -1.95 -38.64
N ILE A 156 -5.81 -0.83 -38.55
CA ILE A 156 -4.97 -0.31 -39.65
C ILE A 156 -3.86 -1.31 -40.01
N LYS A 157 -3.14 -1.86 -39.02
CA LYS A 157 -2.10 -2.89 -39.23
C LYS A 157 -2.65 -4.15 -39.89
N THR A 158 -3.83 -4.61 -39.47
CA THR A 158 -4.49 -5.79 -40.06
C THR A 158 -4.91 -5.54 -41.51
N ALA A 159 -5.54 -4.40 -41.80
CA ALA A 159 -5.94 -4.03 -43.16
C ALA A 159 -4.74 -3.86 -44.10
N THR A 160 -3.66 -3.23 -43.62
CA THR A 160 -2.44 -2.99 -44.40
C THR A 160 -1.68 -4.28 -44.71
N LEU A 161 -1.72 -5.28 -43.81
CA LEU A 161 -1.23 -6.63 -44.05
C LEU A 161 -2.03 -7.42 -45.12
N LEU A 162 -3.23 -6.94 -45.46
CA LEU A 162 -4.08 -7.50 -46.52
C LEU A 162 -3.91 -6.75 -47.87
N LEU A 163 -3.02 -5.77 -47.95
CA LEU A 163 -2.65 -5.12 -49.20
C LEU A 163 -1.64 -5.97 -49.99
N LYS A 164 -1.65 -5.83 -51.33
CA LYS A 164 -0.71 -6.44 -52.27
C LYS A 164 -0.42 -5.47 -53.43
N GLY A 165 0.70 -5.67 -54.12
CA GLY A 165 1.02 -4.90 -55.34
C GLY A 165 1.20 -3.41 -55.06
N ASP A 166 0.71 -2.58 -55.97
CA ASP A 166 0.96 -1.13 -55.99
C ASP A 166 0.38 -0.41 -54.76
N VAL A 167 -0.62 -0.99 -54.09
CA VAL A 167 -1.19 -0.44 -52.84
C VAL A 167 -0.20 -0.50 -51.69
N VAL A 168 0.70 -1.49 -51.67
CA VAL A 168 1.77 -1.57 -50.66
C VAL A 168 2.78 -0.44 -50.87
N ALA A 169 3.08 -0.08 -52.13
CA ALA A 169 3.94 1.06 -52.45
C ALA A 169 3.30 2.40 -52.07
N TRP A 170 1.98 2.55 -52.32
CA TRP A 170 1.20 3.69 -51.83
C TRP A 170 1.21 3.77 -50.29
N TRP A 171 0.97 2.66 -49.59
CA TRP A 171 0.95 2.64 -48.13
C TRP A 171 2.32 3.01 -47.53
N ARG A 172 3.42 2.49 -48.10
CA ARG A 172 4.79 2.87 -47.69
C ARG A 172 5.05 4.38 -47.86
N ARG A 173 4.55 5.00 -48.93
CA ARG A 173 4.62 6.45 -49.10
C ARG A 173 3.79 7.17 -48.04
N LYS A 174 2.57 6.70 -47.77
CA LYS A 174 1.70 7.25 -46.71
C LYS A 174 2.31 7.15 -45.31
N MET A 175 3.10 6.14 -45.01
CA MET A 175 3.84 6.06 -43.75
C MET A 175 4.89 7.19 -43.64
N LEU A 176 5.65 7.47 -44.70
CA LEU A 176 6.59 8.60 -44.72
C LEU A 176 5.85 9.95 -44.61
N ASP A 177 4.70 10.11 -45.29
CA ASP A 177 3.85 11.30 -45.15
C ASP A 177 3.39 11.49 -43.67
N ILE A 178 3.14 10.40 -42.93
CA ILE A 178 2.75 10.45 -41.51
C ILE A 178 3.95 10.80 -40.62
N GLU A 179 5.12 10.22 -40.88
CA GLU A 179 6.36 10.50 -40.14
C GLU A 179 6.82 11.97 -40.30
N ASN A 180 6.61 12.55 -41.48
CA ASN A 180 6.90 13.97 -41.76
C ASN A 180 5.83 14.93 -41.25
N GLY A 181 4.65 14.44 -40.83
CA GLY A 181 3.52 15.27 -40.40
C GLY A 181 2.62 15.79 -41.55
N ASP A 182 2.88 15.41 -42.80
CA ASP A 182 2.10 15.78 -43.99
C ASP A 182 0.74 15.05 -44.07
N CYS A 183 0.54 13.99 -43.29
CA CYS A 183 -0.67 13.15 -43.32
C CYS A 183 -1.03 12.60 -41.93
N THR A 184 -2.33 12.51 -41.61
CA THR A 184 -2.80 12.09 -40.28
C THR A 184 -3.77 10.90 -40.36
N ILE A 185 -3.28 9.69 -40.06
CA ILE A 185 -4.08 8.45 -40.08
C ILE A 185 -4.00 7.80 -38.68
N HIS A 186 -4.86 8.25 -37.76
CA HIS A 186 -4.98 7.68 -36.40
C HIS A 186 -6.19 6.77 -36.22
N THR A 187 -7.15 6.81 -37.14
CA THR A 187 -8.36 5.98 -37.12
C THR A 187 -8.48 5.17 -38.39
N PHE A 188 -9.19 4.05 -38.30
CA PHE A 188 -9.46 3.19 -39.45
C PHE A 188 -10.34 3.90 -40.48
N ASP A 189 -11.23 4.81 -40.07
CA ASP A 189 -11.99 5.67 -40.99
C ASP A 189 -11.09 6.63 -41.79
N ASN A 190 -10.06 7.23 -41.17
CA ASN A 190 -9.06 8.03 -41.91
C ASN A 190 -8.33 7.16 -42.95
N PHE A 191 -8.00 5.91 -42.62
CA PHE A 191 -7.41 4.95 -43.56
C PHE A 191 -8.36 4.66 -44.74
N ARG A 192 -9.64 4.37 -44.48
CA ARG A 192 -10.66 4.15 -45.52
C ARG A 192 -10.78 5.35 -46.46
N LYS A 193 -10.84 6.57 -45.91
CA LYS A 193 -10.92 7.83 -46.68
C LYS A 193 -9.70 8.03 -47.59
N GLN A 194 -8.49 7.84 -47.05
CA GLN A 194 -7.25 7.95 -47.82
C GLN A 194 -7.15 6.88 -48.92
N LEU A 195 -7.52 5.63 -48.63
CA LEU A 195 -7.51 4.54 -49.61
C LEU A 195 -8.51 4.79 -50.75
N LYS A 196 -9.75 5.15 -50.42
CA LYS A 196 -10.77 5.51 -51.42
C LYS A 196 -10.34 6.72 -52.25
N GLY A 197 -9.87 7.79 -51.62
CA GLY A 197 -9.43 9.01 -52.31
C GLY A 197 -8.31 8.80 -53.33
N TYR A 198 -7.45 7.79 -53.15
CA TYR A 198 -6.33 7.51 -54.06
C TYR A 198 -6.66 6.47 -55.15
N PHE A 199 -7.46 5.45 -54.84
CA PHE A 199 -7.72 4.33 -55.75
C PHE A 199 -9.09 4.36 -56.43
N MET A 200 -10.08 5.05 -55.88
CA MET A 200 -11.41 5.13 -56.47
C MET A 200 -11.38 6.03 -57.72
N PRO A 201 -11.87 5.56 -58.88
CA PRO A 201 -11.87 6.38 -60.10
C PRO A 201 -12.83 7.56 -59.95
N VAL A 202 -12.37 8.76 -60.26
CA VAL A 202 -13.20 9.98 -60.23
C VAL A 202 -14.25 9.91 -61.34
N ASN A 203 -15.45 9.45 -60.97
CA ASN A 203 -16.69 9.40 -61.73
C ASN A 203 -16.69 8.47 -62.96
N ALA A 204 -17.06 7.20 -62.74
CA ALA A 204 -17.48 6.27 -63.80
C ALA A 204 -18.62 6.83 -64.67
N GLU A 205 -19.44 7.75 -64.13
CA GLU A 205 -20.51 8.44 -64.86
C GLU A 205 -20.01 9.25 -66.07
N ARG A 206 -18.80 9.83 -66.03
CA ARG A 206 -18.28 10.65 -67.15
C ARG A 206 -18.03 9.85 -68.43
N HIS A 207 -17.90 8.53 -68.36
CA HIS A 207 -17.79 7.68 -69.54
C HIS A 207 -19.15 7.45 -70.22
N VAL A 208 -20.23 7.35 -69.46
CA VAL A 208 -21.59 7.17 -70.02
C VAL A 208 -22.00 8.37 -70.85
N TYR A 209 -21.85 9.59 -70.32
CA TYR A 209 -22.14 10.82 -71.08
C TYR A 209 -21.26 10.97 -72.33
N ARG A 210 -20.01 10.52 -72.29
CA ARG A 210 -19.10 10.60 -73.45
C ARG A 210 -19.39 9.53 -74.52
N LEU A 211 -19.93 8.36 -74.14
CA LEU A 211 -20.43 7.37 -75.10
C LEU A 211 -21.74 7.83 -75.76
N VAL A 212 -22.69 8.35 -74.97
CA VAL A 212 -23.99 8.83 -75.47
C VAL A 212 -23.85 10.08 -76.34
N ALA A 213 -22.89 10.96 -76.05
CA ALA A 213 -22.59 12.13 -76.90
C ALA A 213 -21.94 11.78 -78.24
N ASN A 214 -21.32 10.61 -78.37
CA ASN A 214 -20.69 10.12 -79.61
C ASN A 214 -21.62 9.20 -80.43
N LEU A 215 -22.91 9.13 -80.06
CA LEU A 215 -23.96 8.32 -80.73
C LEU A 215 -25.11 9.20 -81.25
N LYS A 216 -24.81 10.46 -81.59
CA LYS A 216 -25.65 11.41 -82.32
C LYS A 216 -24.89 11.93 -83.53
#